data_AF-A0A9X7JS13-F1
#
_entry.id   AF-A0A9X7JS13-F1
#
_cell.length_a   1.000
_cell.length_b   1.000
_cell.length_c   1.000
_cell.angle_alpha   90.00
_cell.angle_beta   90.00
_cell.angle_gamma   90.00
#
_symmetry.space_group_name_H-M   'P 1'
#
loop_
_entity.id
_entity.type
_entity.pdbx_description
1 polymer ?
#
loop_
_entity_poly.entity_id
_entity_poly.type
_entity_poly.pdbx_seq_one_letter_code
_entity_poly.pdbx_strand_id
1 'polypeptide(L)'
;MHTKSPDGDVSACSPAARQPGSQEIDVSRIGRDTEQAFNCHAVLPAHQDLAVLEQRLREHIRRLTPVVEAQAAAMDPEWAGHALRRSLLTRAEQTLAQGPGDGLVSAAEHVCALARVCRALLGHCSGSP
;
A
#
# COMPACT_ATOMS: atom_id res chain seq x y z
N MET A 1 12.40 50.65 -44.46
CA MET A 1 11.77 49.33 -44.73
C MET A 1 11.94 48.54 -43.42
N HIS A 2 11.13 48.64 -42.36
CA HIS A 2 9.70 48.41 -42.15
C HIS A 2 9.18 47.05 -42.63
N THR A 3 9.27 46.04 -41.75
CA THR A 3 8.25 45.01 -41.38
C THR A 3 8.78 44.31 -40.12
N LYS A 4 8.32 44.64 -38.91
CA LYS A 4 7.09 44.18 -38.21
C LYS A 4 7.08 42.66 -37.94
N SER A 5 7.26 42.31 -36.65
CA SER A 5 7.01 41.04 -35.93
C SER A 5 5.56 40.51 -36.11
N PRO A 6 5.05 39.44 -35.44
CA PRO A 6 5.60 38.65 -34.31
C PRO A 6 5.20 37.13 -34.32
N ASP A 7 5.43 36.48 -33.17
CA ASP A 7 4.70 35.34 -32.58
C ASP A 7 5.25 33.91 -32.74
N GLY A 8 5.51 33.32 -31.57
CA GLY A 8 5.04 31.98 -31.26
C GLY A 8 6.08 30.87 -31.25
N ASP A 9 6.84 30.75 -30.15
CA ASP A 9 6.98 29.46 -29.45
C ASP A 9 7.60 29.68 -28.05
N VAL A 10 6.77 30.17 -27.12
CA VAL A 10 7.01 29.90 -25.70
C VAL A 10 6.27 28.61 -25.39
N SER A 11 6.92 27.49 -25.69
CA SER A 11 6.55 26.18 -25.13
C SER A 11 6.80 26.22 -23.63
N ALA A 12 5.82 26.81 -22.94
CA ALA A 12 5.61 26.62 -21.53
C ALA A 12 5.32 25.13 -21.35
N CYS A 13 6.35 24.36 -20.95
CA CYS A 13 6.16 23.10 -20.25
C CYS A 13 5.34 23.41 -18.99
N SER A 14 4.02 23.36 -19.17
CA SER A 14 3.04 23.50 -18.12
C SER A 14 3.29 22.39 -17.09
N PRO A 15 3.41 22.73 -15.79
CA PRO A 15 3.44 21.74 -14.74
C PRO A 15 2.00 21.27 -14.51
N ALA A 16 1.54 20.30 -15.29
CA ALA A 16 0.18 19.77 -15.16
C ALA A 16 0.18 18.24 -15.18
N ALA A 17 0.52 17.66 -14.03
CA ALA A 17 -0.17 16.48 -13.51
C ALA A 17 0.06 16.40 -12.00
N ARG A 18 -0.48 17.36 -11.25
CA ARG A 18 -0.71 17.16 -9.82
C ARG A 18 -1.85 16.15 -9.74
N GLN A 19 -1.53 14.87 -9.53
CA GLN A 19 -2.52 13.82 -9.40
C GLN A 19 -3.47 14.17 -8.24
N PRO A 20 -4.78 14.34 -8.50
CA PRO A 20 -5.75 14.60 -7.45
C PRO A 20 -6.04 13.28 -6.73
N GLY A 21 -5.47 13.11 -5.53
CA GLY A 21 -5.71 11.91 -4.72
C GLY A 21 -4.56 11.42 -3.86
N SER A 22 -3.41 12.11 -3.81
CA SER A 22 -2.30 11.78 -2.91
C SER A 22 -2.70 12.00 -1.44
N GLN A 23 -3.55 11.13 -0.89
CA GLN A 23 -3.44 10.79 0.51
C GLN A 23 -2.06 10.19 0.67
N GLU A 24 -1.13 11.03 1.12
CA GLU A 24 0.20 10.63 1.52
C GLU A 24 0.07 9.38 2.40
N ILE A 25 0.73 8.29 2.00
CA ILE A 25 0.72 7.05 2.76
C ILE A 25 1.32 7.37 4.12
N ASP A 26 0.51 7.33 5.17
CA ASP A 26 0.96 7.56 6.54
C ASP A 26 1.73 6.32 7.05
N VAL A 27 3.01 6.27 6.66
CA VAL A 27 3.95 5.19 6.99
C VAL A 27 4.02 4.97 8.50
N SER A 28 4.00 6.04 9.30
CA SER A 28 4.08 5.96 10.76
C SER A 28 2.84 5.31 11.37
N ARG A 29 1.65 5.65 10.88
CA ARG A 29 0.40 5.01 11.33
C ARG A 29 0.33 3.55 10.92
N ILE A 30 0.71 3.22 9.69
CA ILE A 30 0.78 1.82 9.22
C ILE A 30 1.76 1.03 10.09
N GLY A 31 2.93 1.60 10.38
CA GLY A 31 3.93 1.00 11.28
C GLY A 31 3.33 0.66 12.65
N ARG A 32 2.71 1.63 13.33
CA ARG A 32 2.09 1.41 14.65
C ARG A 32 0.98 0.35 14.62
N ASP A 33 0.09 0.38 13.63
CA ASP A 33 -0.98 -0.60 13.51
C ASP A 33 -0.41 -2.02 13.23
N THR A 34 0.69 -2.13 12.46
CA THR A 34 1.37 -3.42 12.26
C THR A 34 2.06 -3.94 13.52
N GLU A 35 2.71 -3.08 14.30
CA GLU A 35 3.33 -3.46 15.57
C GLU A 35 2.29 -3.90 16.59
N GLN A 36 1.18 -3.15 16.70
CA GLN A 36 0.06 -3.52 17.56
C GLN A 36 -0.47 -4.91 17.19
N ALA A 37 -0.63 -5.21 15.90
CA ALA A 37 -1.09 -6.51 15.42
C ALA A 37 -0.15 -7.66 15.78
N PHE A 38 1.17 -7.46 15.70
CA PHE A 38 2.13 -8.48 16.15
C PHE A 38 2.07 -8.73 17.66
N ASN A 39 1.75 -7.71 18.45
CA ASN A 39 1.59 -7.84 19.90
C ASN A 39 0.30 -8.58 20.29
N CYS A 40 -0.74 -8.56 19.45
CA CYS A 40 -2.01 -9.26 19.70
C CYS A 40 -1.86 -10.80 19.83
N HIS A 41 -0.80 -11.38 19.26
CA HIS A 41 -0.53 -12.81 19.42
C HIS A 41 0.13 -13.14 20.78
N ALA A 42 0.83 -12.19 21.39
CA ALA A 42 1.44 -12.38 22.71
C ALA A 42 0.43 -12.10 23.84
N VAL A 43 -0.43 -11.10 23.64
CA VAL A 43 -1.52 -10.74 24.55
C VAL A 43 -2.80 -10.60 23.74
N LEU A 44 -3.67 -11.62 23.82
CA LEU A 44 -4.92 -11.66 23.06
C LEU A 44 -5.86 -10.53 23.52
N PRO A 45 -6.15 -9.53 22.67
CA PRO A 45 -7.09 -8.46 22.97
C PRO A 45 -8.53 -8.99 22.94
N ALA A 46 -9.49 -8.13 23.33
CA ALA A 46 -10.89 -8.44 23.11
C ALA A 46 -11.22 -8.50 21.61
N HIS A 47 -12.25 -9.27 21.25
CA HIS A 47 -12.71 -9.40 19.86
C HIS A 47 -12.99 -8.06 19.18
N GLN A 48 -13.53 -7.09 19.91
CA GLN A 48 -13.82 -5.76 19.39
C GLN A 48 -12.54 -5.01 18.98
N ASP A 49 -11.48 -5.10 19.79
CA ASP A 49 -10.20 -4.45 19.49
C ASP A 49 -9.53 -5.10 18.28
N LEU A 50 -9.61 -6.43 18.17
CA LEU A 50 -9.13 -7.16 16.99
C LEU A 50 -9.90 -6.76 15.72
N ALA A 51 -11.22 -6.61 15.79
CA ALA A 51 -12.03 -6.20 14.64
C ALA A 51 -11.70 -4.78 14.17
N VAL A 52 -11.49 -3.84 15.11
CA VAL A 52 -11.06 -2.46 14.78
C VAL A 52 -9.68 -2.48 14.13
N LEU A 53 -8.74 -3.27 14.67
CA LEU A 53 -7.40 -3.37 14.14
C LEU A 53 -7.37 -4.04 12.76
N GLU A 54 -8.14 -5.12 12.58
CA GLU A 54 -8.35 -5.78 11.28
C GLU A 54 -8.83 -4.79 10.23
N GLN A 55 -9.87 -4.00 10.54
CA GLN A 55 -10.43 -3.03 9.61
C GLN A 55 -9.39 -1.98 9.19
N ARG A 56 -8.61 -1.46 10.14
CA ARG A 56 -7.52 -0.50 9.85
C ARG A 56 -6.46 -1.11 8.94
N LEU A 57 -6.01 -2.33 9.22
CA LEU A 57 -5.03 -3.03 8.38
C LEU A 57 -5.57 -3.29 6.97
N ARG A 58 -6.84 -3.71 6.84
CA ARG A 58 -7.49 -3.90 5.53
C ARG A 58 -7.52 -2.59 4.73
N GLU A 59 -7.82 -1.47 5.39
CA GLU A 59 -7.78 -0.15 4.77
C GLU A 59 -6.37 0.23 4.31
N HIS A 60 -5.35 -0.03 5.14
CA HIS A 60 -3.95 0.21 4.77
C HIS A 60 -3.53 -0.62 3.55
N ILE A 61 -3.86 -1.92 3.51
CA ILE A 61 -3.58 -2.78 2.35
C ILE A 61 -4.23 -2.20 1.10
N ARG A 62 -5.53 -1.85 1.15
CA ARG A 62 -6.25 -1.28 -0.01
C ARG A 62 -5.62 0.02 -0.53
N ARG A 63 -4.99 0.81 0.34
CA ARG A 63 -4.28 2.04 -0.04
C ARG A 63 -2.89 1.75 -0.63
N LEU A 64 -2.18 0.76 -0.10
CA LEU A 64 -0.83 0.38 -0.53
C LEU A 64 -0.82 -0.42 -1.84
N THR A 65 -1.80 -1.31 -2.03
CA THR A 65 -1.93 -2.17 -3.22
C THR A 65 -1.78 -1.39 -4.54
N PRO A 66 -2.55 -0.31 -4.83
CA PRO A 66 -2.43 0.39 -6.11
C PRO A 66 -1.07 1.05 -6.32
N VAL A 67 -0.37 1.43 -5.24
CA VAL A 67 0.99 1.98 -5.33
C VAL A 67 1.97 0.91 -5.79
N VAL A 68 1.93 -0.26 -5.16
CA VAL A 68 2.80 -1.39 -5.51
C VAL A 68 2.46 -1.95 -6.90
N GLU A 69 1.19 -1.97 -7.30
CA GLU A 69 0.75 -2.32 -8.66
C GLU A 69 1.34 -1.37 -9.71
N ALA A 70 1.22 -0.06 -9.51
CA ALA A 70 1.77 0.92 -10.44
C ALA A 70 3.28 0.79 -10.56
N GLN A 71 3.98 0.54 -9.45
CA GLN A 71 5.42 0.30 -9.49
C GLN A 71 5.77 -1.01 -10.21
N ALA A 72 5.04 -2.10 -9.98
CA ALA A 72 5.26 -3.37 -10.65
C ALA A 72 5.03 -3.25 -12.17
N ALA A 73 3.99 -2.52 -12.59
CA ALA A 73 3.68 -2.28 -14.00
C ALA A 73 4.75 -1.43 -14.72
N ALA A 74 5.50 -0.60 -13.98
CA ALA A 74 6.59 0.21 -14.52
C ALA A 74 7.94 -0.55 -14.62
N MET A 75 8.00 -1.79 -14.15
CA MET A 75 9.21 -2.60 -14.12
C MET A 75 9.27 -3.55 -15.32
N ASP A 76 10.48 -3.97 -15.67
CA ASP A 76 10.70 -5.03 -16.66
C ASP A 76 10.06 -6.34 -16.17
N PRO A 77 9.15 -6.96 -16.96
CA PRO A 77 8.51 -8.23 -16.59
C PRO A 77 9.47 -9.40 -16.37
N GLU A 78 10.64 -9.39 -17.03
CA GLU A 78 11.66 -10.44 -16.92
C GLU A 78 12.53 -10.28 -15.66
N TRP A 79 12.44 -9.14 -14.99
CA TRP A 79 13.18 -8.93 -13.75
C TRP A 79 12.56 -9.74 -12.60
N ALA A 80 13.39 -10.46 -11.85
CA ALA A 80 12.94 -11.32 -10.76
C ALA A 80 12.07 -10.60 -9.70
N GLY A 81 12.30 -9.31 -9.45
CA GLY A 81 11.48 -8.55 -8.52
C GLY A 81 10.08 -8.18 -9.04
N HIS A 82 9.81 -8.25 -10.35
CA HIS A 82 8.44 -8.14 -10.89
C HIS A 82 7.59 -9.34 -10.44
N ALA A 83 8.11 -10.56 -10.55
CA ALA A 83 7.42 -11.78 -10.10
C ALA A 83 7.16 -11.77 -8.57
N LEU A 84 8.13 -11.29 -7.78
CA LEU A 84 7.97 -11.13 -6.32
C LEU A 84 6.85 -10.14 -5.97
N ARG A 85 6.81 -8.98 -6.63
CA ARG A 85 5.76 -7.97 -6.39
C ARG A 85 4.38 -8.47 -6.81
N ARG A 86 4.26 -9.16 -7.95
CA ARG A 86 3.00 -9.81 -8.36
C ARG A 86 2.54 -10.85 -7.35
N SER A 87 3.45 -11.68 -6.85
CA SER A 87 3.13 -12.67 -5.81
C SER A 87 2.64 -12.01 -4.51
N LEU A 88 3.25 -10.89 -4.13
CA LEU A 88 2.80 -10.11 -2.97
C LEU A 88 1.40 -9.53 -3.16
N LEU A 89 1.10 -8.99 -4.36
CA LEU A 89 -0.23 -8.46 -4.69
C LEU A 89 -1.31 -9.56 -4.63
N THR A 90 -1.04 -10.72 -5.24
CA THR A 90 -1.94 -11.88 -5.13
C THR A 90 -2.16 -12.30 -3.68
N ARG A 91 -1.09 -12.30 -2.86
CA ARG A 91 -1.20 -12.61 -1.43
C ARG A 91 -2.04 -11.56 -0.68
N ALA A 92 -1.92 -10.28 -1.03
CA ALA A 92 -2.72 -9.22 -0.44
C ALA A 92 -4.20 -9.42 -0.75
N GLU A 93 -4.55 -9.70 -2.01
CA GLU A 93 -5.93 -10.02 -2.43
C GLU A 93 -6.49 -11.23 -1.68
N GLN A 94 -5.73 -12.33 -1.62
CA GLN A 94 -6.13 -13.54 -0.90
C GLN A 94 -6.36 -13.28 0.60
N THR A 95 -5.47 -12.51 1.24
CA THR A 95 -5.59 -12.18 2.66
C THR A 95 -6.80 -11.27 2.91
N LEU A 96 -7.11 -10.35 1.99
CA LEU A 96 -8.31 -9.50 2.07
C LEU A 96 -9.61 -10.29 1.86
N ALA A 97 -9.58 -11.31 1.00
CA ALA A 97 -10.74 -12.17 0.73
C ALA A 97 -11.04 -13.13 1.90
N GLN A 98 -10.02 -13.50 2.67
CA GLN A 98 -10.18 -14.27 3.90
C GLN A 98 -10.80 -13.39 5.00
N GLY A 99 -11.70 -13.97 5.78
CA GLY A 99 -12.25 -13.35 6.98
C GLY A 99 -11.50 -13.77 8.24
N PRO A 100 -11.73 -13.07 9.37
CA PRO A 100 -11.34 -13.57 10.67
C PRO A 100 -12.05 -14.92 10.90
N GLY A 101 -11.32 -15.97 11.27
CA GLY A 101 -11.92 -17.26 11.62
C GLY A 101 -12.81 -17.17 12.87
N ASP A 102 -13.54 -18.25 13.17
CA ASP A 102 -14.59 -18.23 14.21
C ASP A 102 -14.10 -18.05 15.65
N GLY A 103 -12.79 -18.24 15.90
CA GLY A 103 -12.18 -18.14 17.22
C GLY A 103 -11.31 -16.89 17.40
N LEU A 104 -11.16 -16.44 18.65
CA LEU A 104 -10.31 -15.29 19.02
C LEU A 104 -8.85 -15.47 18.56
N VAL A 105 -8.32 -16.69 18.67
CA VAL A 105 -6.97 -17.03 18.19
C VAL A 105 -6.89 -16.92 16.67
N SER A 106 -7.85 -17.49 15.94
CA SER A 106 -7.90 -17.40 14.48
C SER A 106 -8.08 -15.96 13.99
N ALA A 107 -8.84 -15.13 14.71
CA ALA A 107 -8.95 -13.71 14.45
C ALA A 107 -7.62 -12.97 14.66
N ALA A 108 -6.89 -13.27 15.75
CA ALA A 108 -5.57 -12.70 16.00
C ALA A 108 -4.52 -13.14 14.96
N GLU A 109 -4.56 -14.40 14.52
CA GLU A 109 -3.73 -14.91 13.43
C GLU A 109 -4.05 -14.20 12.10
N HIS A 110 -5.33 -13.98 11.80
CA HIS A 110 -5.75 -13.23 10.62
C HIS A 110 -5.25 -11.78 10.65
N VAL A 111 -5.38 -11.10 11.79
CA VAL A 111 -4.83 -9.76 12.03
C VAL A 111 -3.31 -9.73 11.84
N CYS A 112 -2.59 -10.74 12.34
CA CYS A 112 -1.15 -10.88 12.09
C CYS A 112 -0.82 -11.09 10.60
N ALA A 113 -1.63 -11.87 9.88
CA ALA A 113 -1.44 -12.08 8.44
C ALA A 113 -1.61 -10.76 7.67
N LEU A 114 -2.66 -9.99 7.97
CA LEU A 114 -2.87 -8.65 7.41
C LEU A 114 -1.70 -7.71 7.70
N ALA A 115 -1.17 -7.73 8.93
CA ALA A 115 -0.02 -6.91 9.31
C ALA A 115 1.27 -7.28 8.56
N ARG A 116 1.53 -8.57 8.32
CA ARG A 116 2.67 -9.03 7.49
C ARG A 116 2.56 -8.51 6.06
N VAL A 117 1.35 -8.56 5.48
CA VAL A 117 1.10 -8.02 4.13
C VAL A 117 1.31 -6.50 4.11
N CYS A 118 0.75 -5.77 5.08
CA CYS A 118 0.97 -4.32 5.21
C CYS A 118 2.47 -3.97 5.23
N ARG A 119 3.24 -4.65 6.10
CA ARG A 119 4.68 -4.40 6.23
C ARG A 119 5.45 -4.70 4.94
N ALA A 120 5.10 -5.78 4.24
CA ALA A 120 5.73 -6.13 2.96
C ALA A 120 5.42 -5.10 1.87
N LEU A 121 4.16 -4.69 1.73
CA LEU A 121 3.76 -3.63 0.78
C LEU A 121 4.43 -2.30 1.11
N LEU A 122 4.50 -1.94 2.39
CA LEU A 122 5.15 -0.72 2.85
C LEU A 122 6.64 -0.71 2.50
N GLY A 123 7.34 -1.84 2.65
CA GLY A 123 8.76 -1.98 2.30
C GLY A 123 9.05 -1.70 0.81
N HIS A 124 8.09 -1.96 -0.09
CA HIS A 124 8.21 -1.60 -1.50
C HIS A 124 7.83 -0.14 -1.80
N CYS A 125 7.00 0.48 -0.95
CA CYS A 125 6.65 1.89 -1.06
C CYS A 125 7.75 2.81 -0.54
N SER A 126 8.46 2.42 0.52
CA SER A 126 9.45 3.25 1.21
C SER A 126 10.83 3.31 0.53
N GLY A 127 10.99 2.72 -0.66
CA GLY A 127 12.19 2.88 -1.48
C GLY A 127 13.50 2.73 -0.69
N SER A 128 13.71 1.59 -0.02
CA SER A 128 15.07 1.24 0.38
C SER A 128 15.66 0.34 -0.70
N PRO A 129 16.87 0.64 -1.20
CA PRO A 129 17.58 -0.17 -2.19
C PRO A 129 17.85 -1.60 -1.69
#